data_AF-A0A7C3HV92-F1
#
_entry.id   AF-A0A7C3HV92-F1
#
_cell.length_a   1.000
_cell.length_b   1.000
_cell.length_c   1.000
_cell.angle_alpha   90.00
_cell.angle_beta   90.00
_cell.angle_gamma   90.00
#
_symmetry.space_group_name_H-M   'P 1'
#
loop_
_entity.id
_entity.type
_entity.pdbx_description
1 polymer ?
#
loop_
_entity_poly.entity_id
_entity_poly.type
_entity_poly.pdbx_seq_one_letter_code
_entity_poly.pdbx_strand_id
1 'polypeptide(L)'
;MDVPILTEVDMVIRLLAGFAAGGIIGFERASRHQVAGLRTHILIALGSTLLMILSIWIPQEFNMLKNGDPGRIAAQVVSGIGFLG
;
A
#
# COMPACT_ATOMS: atom_id res chain seq x y z
N MET A 1 -14.08 10.01 17.49
CA MET A 1 -13.92 9.44 16.15
C MET A 1 -13.12 8.18 16.33
N ASP A 2 -13.81 7.05 16.43
CA ASP A 2 -13.18 5.74 16.61
C ASP A 2 -12.47 5.38 15.32
N VAL A 3 -11.17 5.69 15.24
CA VAL A 3 -10.35 5.15 14.16
C VAL A 3 -10.42 3.64 14.34
N PRO A 4 -10.97 2.88 13.38
CA PRO A 4 -11.11 1.44 13.55
C PRO A 4 -9.73 0.86 13.83
N ILE A 5 -9.64 0.08 14.92
CA ILE A 5 -8.44 -0.68 15.25
C ILE A 5 -8.20 -1.61 14.07
N LEU A 6 -7.05 -1.47 13.41
CA LEU A 6 -6.67 -2.38 12.34
C LEU A 6 -6.48 -3.76 12.96
N THR A 7 -7.41 -4.67 12.70
CA THR A 7 -7.23 -6.06 13.10
C THR A 7 -6.21 -6.73 12.20
N GLU A 8 -5.53 -7.76 12.69
CA GLU A 8 -4.61 -8.57 11.87
C GLU A 8 -5.30 -9.11 10.61
N VAL A 9 -6.59 -9.46 10.74
CA VAL A 9 -7.43 -9.93 9.63
C VAL A 9 -7.63 -8.83 8.59
N ASP A 10 -7.92 -7.59 9.00
CA ASP A 10 -8.05 -6.45 8.08
C ASP A 10 -6.75 -6.19 7.31
N MET A 11 -5.61 -6.30 7.99
CA MET A 11 -4.30 -6.14 7.35
C MET A 11 -4.07 -7.20 6.28
N VAL A 12 -4.33 -8.47 6.59
CA VAL A 12 -4.20 -9.58 5.64
C VAL A 12 -5.15 -9.42 4.45
N ILE A 13 -6.41 -9.05 4.68
CA ILE A 13 -7.37 -8.81 3.61
C ILE A 13 -6.90 -7.68 2.68
N ARG A 14 -6.42 -6.57 3.24
CA ARG A 14 -5.88 -5.45 2.46
C ARG A 14 -4.67 -5.86 1.64
N LEU A 15 -3.76 -6.67 2.21
CA LEU A 15 -2.59 -7.19 1.48
C LEU A 15 -2.99 -8.12 0.34
N LEU A 16 -3.95 -9.01 0.56
CA LEU A 16 -4.49 -9.88 -0.50
C LEU A 16 -5.18 -9.07 -1.59
N ALA A 17 -5.95 -8.04 -1.22
CA ALA A 17 -6.57 -7.13 -2.18
C ALA A 17 -5.52 -6.34 -2.99
N GLY A 18 -4.46 -5.84 -2.33
CA GLY A 18 -3.34 -5.19 -2.99
C GLY A 18 -2.58 -6.11 -3.94
N PHE A 19 -2.34 -7.36 -3.54
CA PHE A 19 -1.75 -8.39 -4.39
C PHE A 19 -2.61 -8.67 -5.62
N ALA A 20 -3.92 -8.87 -5.43
CA ALA A 20 -4.85 -9.12 -6.53
C ALA A 20 -4.90 -7.94 -7.51
N ALA A 21 -5.03 -6.71 -7.00
CA ALA A 21 -5.04 -5.51 -7.83
C ALA A 21 -3.72 -5.32 -8.61
N GLY A 22 -2.57 -5.44 -7.93
CA GLY A 22 -1.25 -5.39 -8.59
C GLY A 22 -1.03 -6.51 -9.60
N GLY A 23 -1.59 -7.69 -9.33
CA GLY A 23 -1.58 -8.84 -10.21
C GLY A 23 -2.41 -8.61 -11.48
N ILE A 24 -3.63 -8.09 -11.36
CA ILE A 24 -4.50 -7.78 -12.51
C ILE A 24 -3.84 -6.74 -13.41
N ILE A 25 -3.37 -5.62 -12.84
CA ILE A 25 -2.69 -4.55 -13.59
C ILE A 25 -1.40 -5.06 -14.23
N GLY A 26 -0.60 -5.78 -13.46
CA GLY A 26 0.67 -6.34 -13.92
C GLY A 26 0.49 -7.38 -15.02
N PHE A 27 -0.59 -8.17 -14.97
CA PHE A 27 -0.94 -9.13 -16.01
C PHE A 27 -1.31 -8.41 -17.31
N GLU A 28 -2.18 -7.41 -17.25
CA GLU A 28 -2.54 -6.63 -18.43
C GLU A 28 -1.32 -5.94 -19.06
N ARG A 29 -0.46 -5.33 -18.24
CA ARG A 29 0.79 -4.69 -18.72
C ARG A 29 1.73 -5.71 -19.37
N ALA A 30 1.87 -6.91 -18.78
CA ALA A 30 2.70 -7.98 -19.34
C ALA A 30 2.15 -8.47 -20.69
N SER A 31 0.83 -8.63 -20.82
CA SER A 31 0.17 -9.01 -22.08
C SER A 31 0.35 -7.97 -23.19
N ARG A 32 0.50 -6.70 -22.83
CA ARG A 32 0.79 -5.59 -23.76
C ARG A 32 2.30 -5.37 -24.02
N HIS A 33 3.16 -6.33 -23.64
CA HIS A 33 4.62 -6.28 -23.78
C HIS A 33 5.26 -5.03 -23.18
N GLN A 34 4.69 -4.51 -22.09
CA GLN A 34 5.25 -3.37 -21.36
C GLN A 34 6.49 -3.79 -20.56
N VAL A 35 7.43 -2.85 -20.38
CA VAL A 35 8.71 -3.08 -19.67
C VAL A 35 8.48 -3.45 -18.19
N ALA A 36 7.50 -2.81 -17.55
CA ALA A 36 7.06 -3.15 -16.20
C ALA A 36 5.88 -4.13 -16.25
N GLY A 37 6.17 -5.42 -16.09
CA GLY A 37 5.18 -6.50 -16.13
C GLY A 37 4.60 -6.87 -14.76
N LEU A 38 4.23 -8.15 -14.63
CA LEU A 38 3.50 -8.72 -13.50
C LEU A 38 4.22 -8.57 -12.15
N ARG A 39 5.49 -8.98 -12.08
CA ARG A 39 6.27 -8.98 -10.83
C ARG A 39 6.41 -7.56 -10.25
N THR A 40 6.66 -6.59 -11.12
CA THR A 40 6.87 -5.18 -10.75
C THR A 40 5.62 -4.61 -10.10
N HIS A 41 4.46 -4.71 -10.76
CA HIS A 41 3.21 -4.15 -10.26
C HIS A 41 2.71 -4.84 -8.98
N ILE A 42 2.90 -6.15 -8.84
CA ILE A 42 2.60 -6.88 -7.60
C ILE A 42 3.44 -6.34 -6.43
N LEU A 43 4.76 -6.19 -6.62
CA LEU A 43 5.66 -5.70 -5.57
C LEU A 43 5.35 -4.26 -5.18
N ILE A 44 5.05 -3.40 -6.15
CA ILE A 44 4.67 -2.01 -5.91
C ILE A 44 3.35 -1.94 -5.13
N ALA A 45 2.32 -2.68 -5.56
CA ALA A 45 1.02 -2.66 -4.91
C ALA A 45 1.08 -3.20 -3.47
N LEU A 46 1.83 -4.29 -3.24
CA LEU A 46 2.06 -4.83 -1.91
C LEU A 46 2.85 -3.88 -1.02
N GLY A 47 3.96 -3.33 -1.50
CA GLY A 47 4.78 -2.37 -0.75
C GLY A 47 3.99 -1.12 -0.35
N SER A 48 3.17 -0.62 -1.27
CA SER A 48 2.31 0.54 -1.04
C SER A 48 1.22 0.26 0.01
N THR A 49 0.63 -0.93 -0.04
CA THR A 49 -0.38 -1.38 0.92
C THR A 49 0.24 -1.55 2.31
N LEU A 50 1.43 -2.15 2.41
CA LEU A 50 2.18 -2.28 3.66
C LEU A 50 2.50 -0.90 4.27
N LEU A 51 3.02 0.03 3.46
CA LEU A 51 3.33 1.39 3.93
C LEU A 51 2.09 2.14 4.40
N MET A 52 0.94 1.94 3.75
CA MET A 52 -0.33 2.53 4.18
C MET A 52 -0.81 1.94 5.52
N ILE A 53 -0.70 0.62 5.69
CA ILE A 53 -1.01 -0.05 6.97
C ILE A 53 -0.12 0.50 8.08
N LEU A 54 1.20 0.58 7.86
CA LEU A 54 2.15 1.13 8.81
C LEU A 54 1.84 2.59 9.17
N SER A 55 1.41 3.38 8.17
CA SER A 55 1.05 4.78 8.40
C SER A 55 -0.08 4.96 9.41
N ILE A 56 -1.06 4.05 9.38
CA ILE A 56 -2.20 4.07 10.30
C ILE A 56 -1.83 3.41 11.63
N TRP A 57 -1.08 2.30 11.60
CA TRP A 57 -0.77 1.50 12.77
C TRP A 57 0.22 2.17 13.72
N ILE A 58 1.28 2.82 13.21
CA ILE A 58 2.33 3.43 14.06
C ILE A 58 1.77 4.51 15.00
N PRO A 59 0.95 5.49 14.55
CA PRO A 59 0.38 6.51 15.43
C PRO A 59 -0.69 5.96 16.38
N GLN A 60 -1.31 4.81 16.06
CA GLN A 60 -2.27 4.12 16.91
C GLN A 60 -1.59 3.42 18.09
N GLU A 61 -0.49 2.70 17.82
CA GLU A 61 0.23 1.91 18.83
C GLU A 61 1.11 2.80 19.72
N PHE A 62 1.80 3.77 19.14
CA PHE A 62 2.73 4.64 19.85
C PHE A 62 2.04 5.96 20.22
N ASN A 63 1.49 6.05 21.44
CA ASN A 63 0.85 7.26 21.96
C ASN A 63 1.75 8.53 21.90
N MET A 64 3.08 8.39 21.95
CA MET A 64 4.02 9.52 21.78
C MET A 64 4.05 10.09 20.35
N LEU A 65 3.60 9.30 19.37
CA LEU A 65 3.54 9.66 17.95
C LEU A 65 2.13 10.00 17.49
N LYS A 66 1.15 10.17 18.40
CA LYS A 66 -0.23 10.57 18.06
C LYS A 66 -0.32 11.91 17.32
N ASN A 67 0.69 12.78 17.47
CA ASN A 67 0.79 14.04 16.71
C ASN A 67 1.45 13.86 15.32
N GLY A 68 1.94 12.66 15.00
CA GLY A 68 2.48 12.34 13.70
C GLY A 68 1.34 12.20 12.69
N ASP A 69 1.38 13.01 11.63
CA ASP A 69 0.38 12.98 10.56
C ASP A 69 0.50 11.69 9.71
N PRO A 70 -0.48 10.76 9.79
CA PRO A 70 -0.52 9.55 8.96
C PRO A 70 -0.58 9.87 7.46
N GLY A 71 -1.00 11.08 7.09
CA GLY A 71 -1.00 11.55 5.70
C GLY A 71 0.40 11.62 5.09
N ARG A 72 1.46 11.76 5.90
CA ARG A 72 2.83 11.95 5.39
C ARG A 72 3.39 10.71 4.70
N ILE A 73 3.26 9.52 5.31
CA ILE A 73 3.73 8.28 4.68
C ILE A 73 2.86 7.95 3.46
N ALA A 74 1.54 8.15 3.56
CA ALA A 74 0.63 8.01 2.42
C ALA A 74 1.02 8.90 1.23
N ALA A 75 1.39 10.16 1.48
CA ALA A 75 1.82 11.09 0.44
C ALA A 75 3.14 10.66 -0.23
N GLN A 76 4.09 10.09 0.52
CA GLN A 76 5.34 9.58 -0.04
C GLN A 76 5.11 8.37 -0.96
N VAL A 77 4.18 7.49 -0.63
CA VAL A 77 3.79 6.36 -1.48
C VAL A 77 3.23 6.87 -2.82
N VAL A 78 2.32 7.84 -2.80
CA VAL A 78 1.76 8.44 -4.03
C VAL A 78 2.85 9.11 -4.87
N SER A 79 3.76 9.86 -4.24
CA SER A 79 4.88 10.50 -4.91
C SER A 79 5.86 9.49 -5.52
N GLY A 80 6.10 8.36 -4.85
CA GLY A 80 7.01 7.30 -5.32
C GLY A 80 6.44 6.51 -6.51
N ILE A 81 5.14 6.19 -6.49
CA ILE A 81 4.49 5.44 -7.58
C ILE A 81 4.25 6.33 -8.80
N GLY A 82 4.02 7.63 -8.61
CA GLY A 82 3.81 8.59 -9.72
C GLY A 82 4.97 8.65 -10.73
N PHE A 83 6.16 8.14 -10.35
CA PHE A 83 7.33 8.03 -11.22
C PHE A 83 7.32 6.83 -12.18
N LEU A 84 6.39 5.88 -12.03
CA LEU A 84 6.37 4.60 -12.76
C LEU A 84 5.58 4.62 -14.08
N GLY A 85 5.21 5.81 -14.59
CA GLY A 85 4.44 6.00 -15.84
C GLY A 85 4.73 4.96 -16.91
#